data_AF-A0A7J2MRT3-F1
#
_entry.id   AF-A0A7J2MRT3-F1
#
_cell.length_a   1.000
_cell.length_b   1.000
_cell.length_c   1.000
_cell.angle_alpha   90.00
_cell.angle_beta   90.00
_cell.angle_gamma   90.00
#
_symmetry.space_group_name_H-M   'P 1'
#
loop_
_entity.id
_entity.type
_entity.pdbx_description
1 polymer ?
#
loop_
_entity_poly.entity_id
_entity_poly.type
_entity_poly.pdbx_seq_one_letter_code
_entity_poly.pdbx_strand_id
1 'polypeptide(L)'
;KTKEEIEKNLNVDIVIKDGVVRISEKNTEDPLAVWKAKDVIKAMARGFSPEKAFQLFKNGKILEILDLNQYTRTKNDLLREKGRVIGKNGKTREYIEHMTGAYISVYGKTVSFIGNFEEVYDAKKPCRSY
;
A
#
# COMPACT_ATOMS: atom_id res chain seq x y z
N LYS A 1 -9.97 16.33 6.23
CA LYS A 1 -8.55 16.14 6.61
C LYS A 1 -7.78 15.34 5.58
N THR A 2 -7.82 14.00 5.55
CA THR A 2 -6.96 13.21 4.62
C THR A 2 -7.21 13.49 3.14
N LYS A 3 -8.47 13.68 2.73
CA LYS A 3 -8.83 14.08 1.37
C LYS A 3 -8.15 15.41 0.97
N GLU A 4 -8.37 16.45 1.77
CA GLU A 4 -7.85 17.81 1.50
C GLU A 4 -6.33 17.83 1.41
N GLU A 5 -5.66 16.98 2.18
CA GLU A 5 -4.20 16.87 2.17
C GLU A 5 -3.68 16.23 0.88
N ILE A 6 -4.36 15.23 0.33
CA ILE A 6 -4.03 14.64 -0.98
C ILE A 6 -4.26 15.67 -2.09
N GLU A 7 -5.41 16.35 -2.07
CA GLU A 7 -5.75 17.39 -3.06
C GLU A 7 -4.71 18.51 -3.09
N LYS A 8 -4.26 18.97 -1.91
CA LYS A 8 -3.26 20.03 -1.79
C LYS A 8 -1.85 19.60 -2.20
N ASN A 9 -1.41 18.40 -1.85
CA ASN A 9 -0.05 17.95 -2.16
C ASN A 9 0.13 17.61 -3.64
N LEU A 10 -0.92 17.13 -4.30
CA LEU A 10 -0.85 16.65 -5.68
C LEU A 10 -1.55 17.57 -6.69
N ASN A 11 -2.17 18.68 -6.24
CA ASN A 11 -2.98 19.56 -7.09
C ASN A 11 -3.99 18.75 -7.94
N VAL A 12 -4.81 17.97 -7.24
CA VAL A 12 -5.89 17.16 -7.82
C VAL A 12 -7.21 17.48 -7.13
N ASP A 13 -8.33 17.19 -7.78
CA ASP A 13 -9.65 17.20 -7.16
C ASP A 13 -10.14 15.76 -6.94
N ILE A 14 -10.67 15.48 -5.75
CA ILE A 14 -11.14 14.16 -5.34
C ILE A 14 -12.63 14.23 -4.99
N VAL A 15 -13.45 13.48 -5.72
CA VAL A 15 -14.89 13.36 -5.45
C VAL A 15 -15.18 11.94 -4.98
N ILE A 16 -15.68 11.82 -3.76
CA ILE A 16 -16.09 10.54 -3.17
C ILE A 16 -17.62 10.51 -3.13
N LYS A 17 -18.22 9.57 -3.86
CA LYS A 17 -19.68 9.39 -3.89
C LYS A 17 -20.01 7.90 -3.99
N ASP A 18 -20.86 7.40 -3.09
CA ASP A 18 -21.33 6.01 -3.08
C ASP A 18 -20.20 4.95 -3.11
N GLY A 19 -19.11 5.22 -2.40
CA GLY A 19 -17.92 4.36 -2.37
C GLY A 19 -17.05 4.42 -3.65
N VAL A 20 -17.46 5.20 -4.65
CA VAL A 20 -16.68 5.48 -5.85
C VAL A 20 -15.83 6.72 -5.61
N VAL A 21 -14.54 6.60 -5.85
CA VAL A 21 -13.59 7.71 -5.80
C VAL A 21 -13.24 8.13 -7.22
N ARG A 22 -13.54 9.37 -7.57
CA ARG A 22 -13.11 10.02 -8.81
C ARG A 22 -11.98 10.99 -8.50
N ILE A 23 -10.93 10.91 -9.29
CA ILE A 23 -9.75 11.78 -9.19
C ILE A 23 -9.59 12.46 -10.54
N SER A 24 -9.51 13.79 -10.52
CA SER A 24 -9.30 14.61 -11.70
C SER A 24 -8.10 15.52 -11.48
N GLU A 25 -7.35 15.78 -12.55
CA GLU A 25 -6.25 16.73 -12.53
C GLU A 25 -6.77 18.16 -12.28
N LYS A 26 -5.97 18.97 -11.58
CA LYS A 26 -6.28 20.37 -11.31
C LYS A 26 -5.04 21.23 -11.50
N ASN A 27 -4.80 21.67 -12.75
CA ASN A 27 -3.63 22.51 -13.08
C ASN A 27 -2.33 21.97 -12.46
N THR A 28 -2.14 20.65 -12.46
CA THR A 28 -0.94 20.01 -11.92
C THR A 28 0.17 20.03 -12.96
N GLU A 29 1.39 20.36 -12.55
CA GLU A 29 2.58 20.26 -13.38
C GLU A 29 3.14 18.83 -13.42
N ASP A 30 2.77 17.97 -12.45
CA ASP A 30 3.16 16.57 -12.40
C ASP A 30 2.13 15.70 -13.16
N PRO A 31 2.49 15.12 -14.33
CA PRO A 31 1.59 14.26 -15.10
C PRO A 31 1.25 12.94 -14.36
N LEU A 32 1.99 12.59 -13.30
CA LEU A 32 1.73 11.41 -12.47
C LEU A 32 0.89 11.72 -11.23
N ALA A 33 0.48 12.97 -11.00
CA ALA A 33 -0.26 13.37 -9.81
C ALA A 33 -1.54 12.53 -9.58
N VAL A 34 -2.33 12.31 -10.63
CA VAL A 34 -3.55 11.48 -10.56
C VAL A 34 -3.22 10.03 -10.18
N TRP A 35 -2.13 9.48 -10.70
CA TRP A 35 -1.66 8.13 -10.38
C TRP A 35 -1.19 8.01 -8.93
N LYS A 36 -0.41 8.99 -8.45
CA LYS A 36 0.02 9.07 -7.05
C LYS A 36 -1.19 9.16 -6.12
N ALA A 37 -2.17 10.01 -6.43
CA ALA A 37 -3.39 10.15 -5.63
C ALA A 37 -4.19 8.84 -5.58
N LYS A 38 -4.32 8.15 -6.73
CA LYS A 38 -4.95 6.84 -6.82
C LYS A 38 -4.24 5.81 -5.94
N ASP A 39 -2.91 5.75 -5.99
CA ASP A 39 -2.14 4.80 -5.21
C ASP A 39 -2.21 5.09 -3.71
N VAL A 40 -2.22 6.36 -3.30
CA VAL A 40 -2.42 6.76 -1.89
C VAL A 40 -3.79 6.27 -1.38
N ILE A 41 -4.86 6.54 -2.13
CA ILE A 41 -6.21 6.11 -1.76
C ILE A 41 -6.29 4.58 -1.71
N LYS A 42 -5.68 3.90 -2.68
CA LYS A 42 -5.64 2.44 -2.75
C LYS A 42 -4.84 1.85 -1.58
N ALA A 43 -3.71 2.44 -1.21
CA ALA A 43 -2.92 2.04 -0.05
C ALA A 43 -3.73 2.14 1.24
N MET A 44 -4.45 3.24 1.45
CA MET A 44 -5.34 3.41 2.60
C MET A 44 -6.45 2.35 2.63
N ALA A 45 -7.08 2.07 1.48
CA ALA A 45 -8.07 0.99 1.35
C ALA A 45 -7.49 -0.41 1.63
N ARG A 46 -6.16 -0.55 1.61
CA ARG A 46 -5.43 -1.78 1.97
C ARG A 46 -4.82 -1.72 3.37
N GLY A 47 -5.30 -0.83 4.22
CA GLY A 47 -5.00 -0.82 5.65
C GLY A 47 -3.70 -0.09 6.01
N PHE A 48 -3.16 0.76 5.13
CA PHE A 48 -2.12 1.71 5.54
C PHE A 48 -2.73 2.89 6.30
N SER A 49 -2.02 3.40 7.30
CA SER A 49 -2.35 4.71 7.87
C SER A 49 -2.10 5.81 6.83
N PRO A 50 -2.76 6.98 6.95
CA PRO A 50 -2.49 8.12 6.08
C PRO A 50 -1.00 8.47 6.01
N GLU A 51 -0.31 8.47 7.16
CA GLU A 51 1.11 8.83 7.27
C GLU A 51 2.02 7.91 6.44
N LYS A 52 1.73 6.60 6.44
CA LYS A 52 2.45 5.62 5.61
C LYS A 52 2.07 5.75 4.14
N ALA A 53 0.79 5.96 3.85
CA ALA A 53 0.30 6.12 2.47
C ALA A 53 0.90 7.35 1.78
N PHE A 54 1.06 8.47 2.50
CA PHE A 54 1.63 9.71 1.97
C PHE A 54 3.09 9.61 1.55
N GLN A 55 3.79 8.53 1.90
CA GLN A 55 5.12 8.27 1.33
C GLN A 55 5.08 8.15 -0.20
N LEU A 56 3.93 7.79 -0.79
CA LEU A 56 3.71 7.72 -2.23
C LEU A 56 3.66 9.10 -2.93
N PHE A 57 3.61 10.20 -2.18
CA PHE A 57 3.81 11.53 -2.77
C PHE A 57 5.25 11.73 -3.26
N LYS A 58 6.21 11.03 -2.63
CA LYS A 58 7.63 11.14 -2.95
C LYS A 58 7.93 10.40 -4.26
N ASN A 59 8.81 10.99 -5.07
CA ASN A 59 9.28 10.37 -6.31
C ASN A 59 10.01 9.05 -6.01
N GLY A 60 9.78 8.04 -6.87
CA GLY A 60 10.41 6.73 -6.76
C GLY A 60 9.80 5.80 -5.70
N LYS A 61 8.82 6.25 -4.91
CA LYS A 61 8.04 5.37 -4.03
C LYS A 61 6.85 4.79 -4.82
N ILE A 62 6.63 3.50 -4.65
CA ILE A 62 5.61 2.70 -5.33
C ILE A 62 4.74 1.97 -4.33
N LEU A 63 3.51 1.66 -4.74
CA LEU A 63 2.62 0.74 -4.04
C LEU A 63 2.60 -0.60 -4.79
N GLU A 64 2.95 -1.69 -4.12
CA GLU A 64 2.73 -3.03 -4.65
C GLU A 64 1.73 -3.80 -3.78
N ILE A 65 0.85 -4.57 -4.44
CA ILE A 65 -0.20 -5.35 -3.78
C ILE A 65 -0.10 -6.80 -4.24
N LEU A 66 0.17 -7.69 -3.29
CA LEU A 66 0.17 -9.13 -3.45
C LEU A 66 -1.20 -9.70 -3.08
N ASP A 67 -1.88 -10.36 -4.02
CA ASP A 67 -3.11 -11.10 -3.73
C ASP A 67 -2.79 -12.51 -3.23
N LEU A 68 -3.09 -12.77 -1.96
CA LEU A 68 -2.85 -14.06 -1.34
C LEU A 68 -3.75 -15.17 -1.90
N ASN A 69 -4.88 -14.85 -2.54
CA ASN A 69 -5.73 -15.87 -3.17
C ASN A 69 -5.01 -16.61 -4.29
N GLN A 70 -4.01 -15.99 -4.92
CA GLN A 70 -3.22 -16.64 -5.97
C GLN A 70 -2.33 -17.77 -5.41
N TYR A 71 -2.09 -17.76 -4.10
CA TYR A 71 -1.19 -18.69 -3.41
C TYR A 71 -1.90 -19.55 -2.36
N THR A 72 -3.20 -19.34 -2.14
CA THR A 72 -3.95 -20.01 -1.07
C THR A 72 -5.26 -20.58 -1.62
N ARG A 73 -5.57 -21.83 -1.26
CA ARG A 73 -6.77 -22.55 -1.75
C ARG A 73 -7.91 -22.52 -0.75
N THR A 74 -7.59 -22.47 0.54
CA THR A 74 -8.58 -22.49 1.62
C THR A 74 -8.46 -21.26 2.52
N LYS A 75 -9.51 -20.98 3.30
CA LYS A 75 -9.47 -19.92 4.33
C LYS A 75 -8.39 -20.18 5.38
N ASN A 76 -8.12 -21.45 5.70
CA ASN A 76 -7.09 -21.83 6.67
C ASN A 76 -5.68 -21.57 6.12
N ASP A 77 -5.45 -21.83 4.83
CA ASP A 77 -4.20 -21.46 4.18
C ASP A 77 -3.98 -19.95 4.21
N LEU A 78 -5.01 -19.17 3.89
CA LEU A 78 -4.96 -17.71 3.97
C LEU A 78 -4.61 -17.21 5.37
N LEU A 79 -5.25 -17.75 6.41
CA LEU A 79 -4.96 -17.39 7.80
C LEU A 79 -3.52 -17.75 8.17
N ARG A 80 -3.03 -18.92 7.74
CA ARG A 80 -1.66 -19.36 7.99
C ARG A 80 -0.64 -18.44 7.31
N GLU A 81 -0.81 -18.12 6.03
CA GLU A 81 0.11 -17.22 5.32
C GLU A 81 0.10 -15.80 5.91
N LYS A 82 -1.07 -15.26 6.25
CA LYS A 82 -1.16 -13.98 6.98
C LYS A 82 -0.43 -14.05 8.31
N GLY A 83 -0.60 -15.13 9.07
CA GLY A 83 0.08 -15.34 10.34
C GLY A 83 1.60 -15.38 10.21
N ARG A 84 2.13 -15.95 9.13
CA ARG A 84 3.58 -16.00 8.84
C ARG A 84 4.15 -14.63 8.54
N VAL A 85 3.46 -13.83 7.71
CA VAL A 85 3.91 -12.47 7.37
C VAL A 85 3.84 -11.54 8.58
N ILE A 86 2.76 -11.61 9.37
CA ILE A 86 2.61 -10.77 10.57
C ILE A 86 3.62 -11.21 11.65
N GLY A 87 3.77 -12.51 11.86
CA GLY A 87 4.55 -13.08 12.95
C GLY A 87 3.93 -12.85 14.33
N LYS A 88 4.60 -13.34 15.37
CA LYS A 88 4.12 -13.20 16.75
C LYS A 88 4.05 -11.72 17.14
N ASN A 89 2.84 -11.24 17.47
CA ASN A 89 2.57 -9.84 17.83
C ASN A 89 3.06 -8.82 16.79
N GLY A 90 3.13 -9.18 15.49
CA GLY A 90 3.60 -8.27 14.45
C GLY A 90 5.13 -8.15 14.31
N LYS A 91 5.92 -8.84 15.14
CA LYS A 91 7.38 -8.69 15.18
C LYS A 91 8.08 -9.04 13.88
N THR A 92 7.59 -10.05 13.15
CA THR A 92 8.20 -10.42 11.86
C THR A 92 8.00 -9.32 10.84
N ARG A 93 6.79 -8.79 10.74
CA ARG A 93 6.50 -7.64 9.86
C ARG A 93 7.37 -6.44 10.23
N GLU A 94 7.43 -6.07 11.50
CA GLU A 94 8.25 -4.94 11.98
C GLU A 94 9.73 -5.13 11.66
N TYR A 95 10.25 -6.35 11.84
CA TYR A 95 11.63 -6.68 11.49
C TYR A 95 11.88 -6.52 9.98
N ILE A 96 10.98 -7.00 9.12
CA ILE A 96 11.11 -6.82 7.67
C ILE A 96 11.03 -5.32 7.30
N GLU A 97 10.08 -4.57 7.87
CA GLU A 97 9.97 -3.13 7.65
C GLU A 97 11.29 -2.41 8.03
N HIS A 98 11.88 -2.75 9.17
CA HIS A 98 13.14 -2.16 9.64
C HIS A 98 14.34 -2.53 8.74
N MET A 99 14.45 -3.80 8.33
CA MET A 99 15.57 -4.27 7.53
C MET A 99 15.55 -3.78 6.09
N THR A 100 14.35 -3.61 5.52
CA THR A 100 14.19 -3.27 4.09
C THR A 100 13.86 -1.81 3.86
N GLY A 101 13.37 -1.07 4.86
CA GLY A 101 12.87 0.29 4.69
C GLY A 101 11.50 0.40 4.02
N ALA A 102 10.90 -0.74 3.59
CA ALA A 102 9.54 -0.77 3.07
C ALA A 102 8.51 -0.77 4.20
N TYR A 103 7.33 -0.24 3.94
CA TYR A 103 6.16 -0.38 4.81
C TYR A 103 5.28 -1.53 4.35
N ILE A 104 4.73 -2.29 5.29
CA ILE A 104 3.91 -3.47 5.03
C ILE A 104 2.55 -3.33 5.71
N SER A 105 1.50 -3.61 4.95
CA SER A 105 0.14 -3.80 5.47
C SER A 105 -0.43 -5.16 5.04
N VAL A 106 -1.09 -5.83 5.99
CA VAL A 106 -1.76 -7.11 5.77
C VAL A 106 -3.25 -6.89 5.99
N TYR A 107 -4.03 -6.82 4.92
CA TYR A 107 -5.44 -6.47 4.98
C TYR A 107 -6.30 -7.35 4.09
N GLY A 108 -7.39 -7.89 4.66
CA GLY A 108 -8.28 -8.81 3.96
C GLY A 108 -7.52 -10.01 3.39
N LYS A 109 -7.46 -10.07 2.06
CA LYS A 109 -6.82 -11.14 1.26
C LYS A 109 -5.53 -10.68 0.58
N THR A 110 -4.99 -9.53 0.96
CA THR A 110 -3.82 -8.92 0.31
C THR A 110 -2.73 -8.57 1.31
N VAL A 111 -1.48 -8.66 0.86
CA VAL A 111 -0.34 -8.00 1.51
C VAL A 111 0.10 -6.86 0.61
N SER A 112 0.30 -5.68 1.17
CA SER A 112 0.66 -4.48 0.40
C SER A 112 1.94 -3.87 0.94
N PHE A 113 2.72 -3.29 0.04
CA PHE A 113 4.07 -2.77 0.29
C PHE A 113 4.17 -1.34 -0.24
N ILE A 114 4.77 -0.44 0.55
CA ILE A 114 5.13 0.92 0.10
C ILE A 114 6.63 1.10 0.30
N GLY A 115 7.33 1.45 -0.76
CA GLY A 115 8.78 1.64 -0.76
C GLY A 115 9.27 1.97 -2.16
N ASN A 116 10.57 2.10 -2.35
CA ASN A 116 11.15 2.09 -3.68
C ASN A 116 11.16 0.65 -4.23
N PHE A 117 11.55 0.48 -5.49
CA PHE A 117 11.52 -0.83 -6.14
C PHE A 117 12.35 -1.89 -5.40
N GLU A 118 13.53 -1.53 -4.92
CA GLU A 118 14.47 -2.45 -4.24
C GLU A 118 13.97 -2.81 -2.83
N GLU A 119 13.55 -1.82 -2.04
CA GLU A 119 12.95 -1.99 -0.71
C GLU A 119 11.73 -2.94 -0.79
N VAL A 120 10.84 -2.72 -1.77
CA VAL A 120 9.65 -3.55 -2.00
C VAL A 120 10.03 -4.95 -2.47
N TYR A 121 11.00 -5.06 -3.38
CA TYR A 121 11.49 -6.35 -3.88
C TYR A 121 12.04 -7.22 -2.74
N ASP A 122 12.85 -6.64 -1.85
CA ASP A 122 13.42 -7.34 -0.71
C ASP A 122 12.36 -7.71 0.33
N ALA A 123 11.43 -6.80 0.63
CA ALA A 123 10.34 -7.05 1.57
C ALA A 123 9.39 -8.18 1.12
N LYS A 124 9.32 -8.45 -0.18
CA LYS A 124 8.49 -9.52 -0.75
C LYS A 124 9.13 -10.90 -0.69
N LYS A 125 10.46 -11.01 -0.63
CA LYS A 125 11.15 -12.32 -0.63
C LYS A 125 10.62 -13.25 0.48
N PRO A 126 10.44 -12.80 1.75
CA PRO A 126 9.88 -13.65 2.80
C PRO A 126 8.42 -14.08 2.56
N CYS A 127 7.68 -13.30 1.76
CA CYS A 127 6.27 -13.55 1.45
C CYS A 127 6.06 -14.51 0.27
N ARG A 128 7.12 -14.79 -0.52
CA ARG A 128 7.08 -15.60 -1.74
C ARG A 128 7.62 -17.02 -1.55
N SER A 129 7.93 -17.44 -0.33
CA SER A 129 8.45 -18.79 -0.07
C SER A 129 7.35 -19.86 -0.18
N TYR A 130 7.04 -20.26 -1.43
CA TYR A 130 6.59 -21.58 -1.87
C TYR A 130 6.88 -21.77 -3.37
#